data_AF-A0A349YLL4-F1
#
_entry.id   AF-A0A349YLL4-F1
#
_cell.length_a   1.000
_cell.length_b   1.000
_cell.length_c   1.000
_cell.angle_alpha   90.00
_cell.angle_beta   90.00
_cell.angle_gamma   90.00
#
_symmetry.space_group_name_H-M   'P 1'
#
loop_
_entity.id
_entity.type
_entity.pdbx_description
1 polymer ?
#
loop_
_entity_poly.entity_id
_entity_poly.type
_entity_poly.pdbx_seq_one_letter_code
_entity_poly.pdbx_strand_id
1 'polypeptide(L)'
;DAGVFLAIAEEGKQIFVLGHPEYDRVTLDTEYKRDLDKGIDIALPENYYEGDDCNERPLLRWRAHSNALYTNWVNYYVYQNTPYEW
;
A
#
# COMPACT_ATOMS: atom_id res chain seq x y z
N ASP A 1 -5.33 -5.55 -16.35
CA ASP A 1 -4.48 -6.69 -15.97
C ASP A 1 -3.73 -6.29 -14.70
N ALA A 2 -3.71 -7.12 -13.66
CA ALA A 2 -3.06 -6.77 -12.40
C ALA A 2 -1.65 -7.39 -12.34
N GLY A 3 -0.63 -6.57 -12.12
CA GLY A 3 0.76 -7.02 -12.00
C GLY A 3 1.04 -7.80 -10.70
N VAL A 4 2.30 -8.21 -10.51
CA VAL A 4 2.74 -8.84 -9.26
C VAL A 4 2.73 -7.79 -8.13
N PHE A 5 2.07 -8.11 -7.02
CA PHE A 5 1.97 -7.20 -5.86
C PHE A 5 3.01 -7.51 -4.76
N LEU A 6 3.17 -8.79 -4.44
CA LEU A 6 4.06 -9.28 -3.38
C LEU A 6 4.90 -10.43 -3.93
N ALA A 7 6.22 -10.33 -3.79
CA ALA A 7 7.16 -11.39 -4.13
C ALA A 7 8.13 -11.66 -2.98
N ILE A 8 8.55 -12.91 -2.85
CA ILE A 8 9.45 -13.39 -1.81
C ILE A 8 10.60 -14.17 -2.44
N ALA A 9 11.81 -13.97 -1.93
CA ALA A 9 13.00 -14.70 -2.34
C ALA A 9 13.84 -15.09 -1.12
N GLU A 10 14.78 -16.01 -1.33
CA GLU A 10 15.72 -16.47 -0.31
C GLU A 10 15.04 -16.85 1.02
N GLU A 11 13.97 -17.65 0.94
CA GLU A 11 13.20 -18.14 2.09
C GLU A 11 12.66 -17.00 2.99
N GLY A 12 12.43 -15.82 2.43
CA GLY A 12 11.88 -14.67 3.15
C GLY A 12 12.91 -13.71 3.73
N LYS A 13 14.19 -13.88 3.40
CA LYS A 13 15.21 -12.83 3.61
C LYS A 13 14.95 -11.60 2.76
N GLN A 14 14.30 -11.78 1.60
CA GLN A 14 13.96 -10.71 0.68
C GLN A 14 12.46 -10.73 0.42
N ILE A 15 11.79 -9.61 0.72
CA ILE A 15 10.37 -9.40 0.47
C ILE A 15 10.23 -8.13 -0.35
N PHE A 16 9.58 -8.24 -1.51
CA PHE A 16 9.35 -7.14 -2.43
C PHE A 16 7.87 -6.81 -2.46
N VAL A 17 7.53 -5.55 -2.15
CA VAL A 17 6.17 -5.01 -2.19
C VAL A 17 6.15 -3.96 -3.30
N LEU A 18 5.39 -4.21 -4.36
CA LEU A 18 5.36 -3.37 -5.56
C LEU A 18 4.19 -2.37 -5.56
N GLY A 19 3.29 -2.48 -4.59
CA GLY A 19 2.29 -1.45 -4.31
C GLY A 19 2.61 -0.70 -3.03
N HIS A 20 1.65 0.13 -2.60
CA HIS A 20 1.80 0.99 -1.44
C HIS A 20 0.81 0.65 -0.31
N PRO A 21 0.88 -0.54 0.32
CA PRO A 21 0.00 -0.89 1.41
C PRO A 21 0.17 0.04 2.63
N GLU A 22 1.30 0.73 2.76
CA GLU A 22 1.57 1.71 3.81
C GLU A 22 0.78 3.01 3.67
N TYR A 23 0.18 3.29 2.51
CA TYR A 23 -0.48 4.56 2.27
C TYR A 23 -1.65 4.78 3.22
N ASP A 24 -1.69 6.00 3.75
CA ASP A 24 -2.84 6.49 4.46
C ASP A 24 -4.00 6.75 3.49
N ARG A 25 -5.19 6.81 4.07
CA ARG A 25 -6.44 7.02 3.32
C ARG A 25 -6.35 8.18 2.33
N VAL A 26 -5.62 9.24 2.63
CA VAL A 26 -5.59 10.51 1.89
C VAL A 26 -4.35 10.70 1.02
N THR A 27 -3.44 9.72 0.97
CA THR A 27 -2.17 9.89 0.24
C THR A 27 -2.43 10.02 -1.27
N LEU A 28 -3.20 9.10 -1.86
CA LEU A 28 -3.55 9.16 -3.28
C LEU A 28 -4.41 10.41 -3.62
N ASP A 29 -5.28 10.84 -2.71
CA ASP A 29 -6.07 12.08 -2.86
C ASP A 29 -5.16 13.31 -2.96
N THR A 30 -4.12 13.35 -2.12
CA THR A 30 -3.15 14.44 -2.12
C THR A 30 -2.33 14.46 -3.41
N GLU A 31 -1.92 13.29 -3.90
CA GLU A 31 -1.20 13.15 -5.18
C GLU A 31 -2.06 13.57 -6.36
N TYR A 32 -3.31 13.09 -6.42
CA TYR A 32 -4.25 13.43 -7.47
C TYR A 32 -4.51 14.94 -7.52
N LYS A 33 -4.84 15.56 -6.38
CA LYS A 33 -5.07 17.01 -6.31
C LYS A 33 -3.83 17.82 -6.65
N ARG A 34 -2.66 17.41 -6.17
CA ARG A 34 -1.38 18.06 -6.49
C ARG A 34 -1.10 18.06 -8.00
N ASP A 35 -1.38 16.97 -8.68
CA ASP A 35 -1.06 16.83 -10.10
C ASP A 35 -2.15 17.44 -10.99
N LEU A 36 -3.41 17.46 -10.53
CA LEU A 36 -4.48 18.28 -11.10
C LEU A 36 -4.17 19.78 -11.04
N ASP A 37 -3.67 20.27 -9.90
CA ASP A 37 -3.28 21.67 -9.71
C ASP A 37 -2.11 22.10 -10.62
N LYS A 38 -1.27 21.14 -11.03
CA LYS A 38 -0.20 21.35 -12.01
C LYS A 38 -0.70 21.34 -13.46
N GLY A 39 -1.97 21.04 -13.70
CA GLY A 39 -2.56 20.90 -15.03
C GLY A 39 -2.07 19.66 -15.78
N ILE A 40 -1.60 18.63 -15.06
CA ILE A 40 -1.21 17.36 -15.67
C ILE A 40 -2.48 16.58 -15.99
N ASP A 41 -2.60 16.08 -17.21
CA ASP A 41 -3.67 15.16 -17.58
C ASP A 41 -3.45 13.82 -16.87
N ILE A 42 -4.23 13.58 -15.82
CA ILE A 42 -4.14 12.40 -14.95
C ILE A 42 -5.50 11.72 -14.85
N ALA A 43 -5.49 10.39 -14.80
CA ALA A 43 -6.70 9.62 -14.55
C ALA A 43 -7.07 9.67 -13.06
N LEU A 44 -8.37 9.55 -12.76
CA LEU A 44 -8.85 9.34 -11.39
C LEU A 44 -8.30 8.02 -10.84
N PRO A 45 -7.88 7.98 -9.56
CA PRO A 45 -7.47 6.74 -8.92
C PRO A 45 -8.63 5.73 -8.90
N GLU A 46 -8.41 4.56 -9.50
CA GLU A 46 -9.43 3.53 -9.63
C GLU A 46 -9.84 2.96 -8.27
N ASN A 47 -11.15 2.74 -8.06
CA ASN A 47 -11.72 2.13 -6.85
C ASN A 47 -11.38 2.84 -5.53
N TYR A 48 -10.97 4.11 -5.60
CA TYR A 48 -10.51 4.89 -4.47
C TYR A 48 -11.60 5.82 -3.92
N TYR A 49 -12.34 6.49 -4.81
CA TYR A 49 -13.48 7.34 -4.46
C TYR A 49 -14.81 6.59 -4.58
N GLU A 50 -15.82 7.02 -3.84
CA GLU A 50 -17.18 6.52 -4.02
C GLU A 50 -17.78 7.17 -5.27
N GLY A 51 -18.24 6.34 -6.22
CA GLY A 51 -18.83 6.83 -7.48
C GLY A 51 -17.87 7.59 -8.39
N ASP A 52 -16.55 7.39 -8.24
CA ASP A 52 -15.49 8.10 -8.99
C ASP A 52 -15.53 9.64 -8.83
N ASP A 53 -16.06 10.15 -7.73
CA ASP A 53 -16.07 11.59 -7.42
C ASP A 53 -14.90 11.98 -6.49
N CYS A 54 -13.96 12.78 -7.00
CA CYS A 54 -12.80 13.26 -6.22
C CYS A 54 -13.14 14.25 -5.10
N ASN A 55 -14.39 14.73 -5.02
CA ASN A 55 -14.88 15.55 -3.91
C ASN A 55 -15.38 14.70 -2.75
N GLU A 56 -15.65 13.41 -3.00
CA GLU A 56 -16.09 12.48 -1.97
C GLU A 56 -14.92 11.97 -1.13
N ARG A 57 -15.25 11.47 0.05
CA ARG A 57 -14.23 10.93 0.97
C ARG A 57 -13.68 9.62 0.41
N PRO A 58 -12.34 9.44 0.31
CA PRO A 58 -11.77 8.19 -0.15
C PRO A 58 -12.14 6.98 0.71
N LEU A 59 -12.36 5.85 0.04
CA LEU A 59 -12.68 4.57 0.65
C LEU A 59 -11.41 3.89 1.17
N LEU A 60 -11.34 3.62 2.48
CA LEU A 60 -10.20 2.92 3.07
C LEU A 60 -10.41 1.41 3.07
N ARG A 61 -10.05 0.74 1.97
CA ARG A 61 -10.27 -0.71 1.79
C ARG A 61 -9.04 -1.58 2.09
N TRP A 62 -7.82 -1.01 2.07
CA TRP A 62 -6.58 -1.81 2.16
C TRP A 62 -5.98 -1.93 3.57
N ARG A 63 -6.37 -1.08 4.54
CA ARG A 63 -5.73 -0.99 5.87
C ARG A 63 -5.59 -2.34 6.60
N ALA A 64 -6.62 -3.17 6.53
CA ALA A 64 -6.61 -4.47 7.20
C ALA A 64 -5.51 -5.38 6.66
N HIS A 65 -5.34 -5.41 5.33
CA HIS A 65 -4.30 -6.20 4.67
C HIS A 65 -2.91 -5.62 4.92
N SER A 66 -2.77 -4.29 4.96
CA SER A 66 -1.52 -3.62 5.32
C SER A 66 -1.05 -4.01 6.72
N ASN A 67 -1.95 -3.94 7.70
CA ASN A 67 -1.64 -4.32 9.07
C ASN A 67 -1.22 -5.79 9.18
N ALA A 68 -1.94 -6.69 8.48
CA ALA A 68 -1.60 -8.10 8.45
C ALA A 68 -0.22 -8.35 7.84
N LEU A 69 0.12 -7.67 6.73
CA LEU A 69 1.41 -7.80 6.05
C LEU A 69 2.57 -7.43 6.98
N TYR A 70 2.54 -6.24 7.59
CA TYR A 70 3.62 -5.79 8.47
C TYR A 70 3.71 -6.60 9.77
N THR A 71 2.57 -6.99 10.35
CA THR A 71 2.56 -7.82 11.56
C THR A 71 3.18 -9.20 11.28
N ASN A 72 2.81 -9.82 10.16
CA ASN A 72 3.36 -11.12 9.77
C ASN A 72 4.84 -11.03 9.43
N TRP A 73 5.26 -9.96 8.74
CA TRP A 73 6.67 -9.74 8.43
C TRP A 73 7.53 -9.65 9.69
N VAL A 74 7.15 -8.80 10.64
CA VAL A 74 7.93 -8.63 11.89
C VAL A 74 7.95 -9.92 12.70
N ASN A 75 6.81 -10.59 12.86
CA ASN A 75 6.72 -11.76 13.73
C ASN A 75 7.41 -12.99 13.14
N TYR A 76 7.11 -13.33 11.89
CA TYR A 76 7.52 -14.63 11.32
C TYR A 76 8.82 -14.55 10.52
N TYR A 77 9.13 -13.40 9.93
CA TYR A 77 10.30 -13.27 9.06
C TYR A 77 11.47 -12.58 9.75
N VAL A 78 11.22 -11.62 10.67
CA VAL A 78 12.28 -10.93 11.41
C VAL A 78 12.55 -11.61 12.76
N TYR A 79 11.55 -11.69 13.64
CA TYR A 79 11.75 -12.10 15.03
C TYR A 79 12.07 -13.59 15.18
N GLN A 80 11.27 -14.48 14.58
CA GLN A 80 11.49 -15.93 14.71
C GLN A 80 12.78 -16.42 14.06
N ASN A 81 13.32 -15.68 13.08
CA ASN A 81 14.58 -16.03 12.41
C ASN A 81 15.81 -15.39 13.05
N THR A 82 15.63 -14.51 14.05
CA THR A 82 16.73 -13.85 14.75
C THR A 82 16.58 -14.11 16.25
N PRO A 83 17.24 -15.14 16.80
CA PRO A 83 17.18 -15.41 18.23
C PRO A 83 17.62 -14.17 19.01
N TYR A 84 16.73 -13.67 19.87
CA TYR A 84 17.06 -12.58 20.78
C TYR A 84 17.88 -13.14 21.93
N GLU A 85 19.19 -12.86 21.95
CA GLU A 85 20.05 -13.10 23.11
C GLU A 85 20.05 -11.84 24.00
N TRP A 86 19.82 -12.04 25.30
CA TRP A 86 19.77 -10.97 26.31
C TRP A 86 21.15 -10.68 26.90
#